data_AF-F3AID2-F1
#
_entry.id   AF-F3AID2-F1
#
_cell.length_a   1.000
_cell.length_b   1.000
_cell.length_c   1.000
_cell.angle_alpha   90.00
_cell.angle_beta   90.00
_cell.angle_gamma   90.00
#
_symmetry.space_group_name_H-M   'P 1'
#
loop_
_entity.id
_entity.type
_entity.pdbx_description
1 polymer ?
#
loop_
_entity_poly.entity_id
_entity_poly.type
_entity_poly.pdbx_seq_one_letter_code
_entity_poly.pdbx_strand_id
1 'polypeptide(L)'
;MVKMVENNNFDVEFLQSAINSIMESTMGTESEEDFEGLFDDMQLDSTKLGRTVKDRSVVMSRIITTLADITINEDDTKIDILGNAYEYLIGSMMCFQMKKI
;
A
#
# COMPACT_ATOMS: atom_id res chain seq x y z
N MET A 1 10.35 -3.45 7.21
CA MET A 1 10.34 -3.34 5.74
C MET A 1 11.29 -2.27 5.21
N VAL A 2 11.26 -1.03 5.73
CA VAL A 2 12.19 0.04 5.33
C VAL A 2 13.67 -0.38 5.43
N LYS A 3 14.08 -0.99 6.56
CA LYS A 3 15.44 -1.54 6.73
C LYS A 3 15.83 -2.65 5.73
N MET A 4 14.86 -3.40 5.18
CA MET A 4 15.12 -4.43 4.18
C MET A 4 15.30 -3.82 2.78
N VAL A 5 14.56 -2.74 2.50
CA VAL A 5 14.76 -1.89 1.31
C VAL A 5 16.15 -1.27 1.32
N GLU A 6 16.57 -0.71 2.46
CA GLU A 6 17.90 -0.08 2.62
C GLU A 6 19.05 -1.09 2.42
N ASN A 7 18.85 -2.35 2.82
CA ASN A 7 19.83 -3.42 2.68
C ASN A 7 19.78 -4.18 1.33
N ASN A 8 19.03 -3.68 0.34
CA ASN A 8 18.80 -4.36 -0.96
C ASN A 8 18.22 -5.78 -0.86
N ASN A 9 17.56 -6.12 0.25
CA ASN A 9 17.01 -7.44 0.52
C ASN A 9 15.46 -7.42 0.54
N PHE A 10 14.88 -6.46 -0.18
CA PHE A 10 13.44 -6.33 -0.34
C PHE A 10 13.00 -6.95 -1.66
N ASP A 11 12.05 -7.87 -1.57
CA ASP A 11 11.40 -8.52 -2.70
C ASP A 11 9.90 -8.28 -2.64
N VAL A 12 9.28 -8.03 -3.78
CA VAL A 12 7.83 -7.83 -3.89
C VAL A 12 7.03 -9.05 -3.39
N GLU A 13 7.60 -10.25 -3.47
CA GLU A 13 7.00 -11.48 -2.92
C GLU A 13 6.94 -11.47 -1.38
N PHE A 14 7.92 -10.82 -0.73
CA PHE A 14 7.90 -10.61 0.72
C PHE A 14 6.77 -9.66 1.12
N LEU A 15 6.53 -8.60 0.35
CA LEU A 15 5.39 -7.71 0.55
C LEU A 15 4.06 -8.45 0.40
N GLN A 16 3.91 -9.28 -0.63
CA GLN A 16 2.71 -10.10 -0.81
C GLN A 16 2.46 -11.03 0.38
N SER A 17 3.52 -11.69 0.86
CA SER A 17 3.44 -12.59 2.02
C SER A 17 3.03 -11.85 3.29
N ALA A 18 3.53 -10.62 3.49
CA ALA A 18 3.16 -9.78 4.63
C ALA A 18 1.67 -9.39 4.59
N ILE A 19 1.13 -9.02 3.43
CA ILE A 19 -0.29 -8.70 3.26
C ILE A 19 -1.16 -9.93 3.55
N ASN A 20 -0.79 -11.08 3.00
CA ASN A 20 -1.50 -12.33 3.27
C ASN A 20 -1.48 -12.69 4.75
N SER A 21 -0.34 -12.49 5.43
CA SER A 21 -0.24 -12.75 6.88
C SER A 21 -1.16 -11.84 7.70
N ILE A 22 -1.39 -10.60 7.26
CA ILE A 22 -2.34 -9.68 7.92
C ILE A 22 -3.76 -10.21 7.75
N MET A 23 -4.17 -10.59 6.53
CA MET A 23 -5.49 -11.16 6.28
C MET A 23 -5.71 -12.46 7.07
N GLU A 24 -4.72 -13.35 7.12
CA GLU A 24 -4.78 -14.57 7.92
C GLU A 24 -4.88 -14.26 9.42
N SER A 25 -4.21 -13.21 9.89
CA SER A 25 -4.26 -12.81 11.30
C SER A 25 -5.63 -12.27 11.74
N THR A 26 -6.43 -11.78 10.80
CA THR A 26 -7.78 -11.27 11.07
C THR A 26 -8.84 -12.38 10.99
N MET A 27 -8.51 -13.55 10.44
CA MET A 27 -9.44 -14.68 10.36
C MET A 27 -9.86 -15.18 11.75
N GLY A 28 -11.16 -15.34 11.97
CA GLY A 28 -11.76 -15.73 13.24
C GLY A 28 -11.76 -14.62 14.31
N THR A 29 -11.41 -13.39 13.95
CA THR A 29 -11.50 -12.21 14.83
C THR A 29 -12.71 -11.34 14.46
N GLU A 30 -13.05 -10.36 15.30
CA GLU A 30 -14.13 -9.39 15.00
C GLU A 30 -13.84 -8.56 13.74
N SER A 31 -12.57 -8.44 13.34
CA SER A 31 -12.13 -7.68 12.17
C SER A 31 -12.08 -8.52 10.88
N GLU A 32 -12.54 -9.78 10.88
CA GLU A 32 -12.53 -10.63 9.69
C GLU A 32 -13.33 -10.00 8.54
N GLU A 33 -14.54 -9.50 8.81
CA GLU A 33 -15.43 -8.88 7.83
C GLU A 33 -14.85 -7.57 7.26
N ASP A 34 -14.14 -6.80 8.10
CA ASP A 34 -13.52 -5.53 7.68
C ASP A 34 -12.33 -5.73 6.72
N PHE A 35 -11.67 -6.89 6.80
CA PHE A 35 -10.49 -7.23 5.99
C PHE A 35 -10.81 -8.13 4.80
N GLU A 36 -12.01 -8.73 4.76
CA GLU A 36 -12.47 -9.54 3.63
C GLU A 36 -12.50 -8.69 2.34
N GLY A 37 -11.79 -9.15 1.30
CA GLY A 37 -11.75 -8.49 -0.01
C GLY A 37 -10.98 -7.16 -0.06
N LEU A 38 -10.42 -6.69 1.06
CA LEU A 38 -9.73 -5.38 1.14
C LEU A 38 -8.54 -5.26 0.17
N PHE A 39 -7.89 -6.38 -0.15
CA PHE A 39 -6.69 -6.42 -0.99
C PHE A 39 -6.88 -7.16 -2.32
N ASP A 40 -8.09 -7.53 -2.71
CA ASP A 40 -8.36 -8.36 -3.89
C ASP A 40 -7.89 -7.73 -5.21
N ASP A 41 -8.00 -6.41 -5.32
CA ASP A 41 -7.56 -5.66 -6.50
C ASP A 41 -6.05 -5.39 -6.51
N MET A 42 -5.32 -5.78 -5.46
CA MET A 42 -3.88 -5.52 -5.35
C MET A 42 -3.06 -6.54 -6.14
N GLN A 43 -2.74 -6.20 -7.38
CA GLN A 43 -1.94 -7.05 -8.27
C GLN A 43 -0.45 -6.68 -8.22
N LEU A 44 0.29 -7.25 -7.27
CA LEU A 44 1.74 -7.02 -7.12
C LEU A 44 2.61 -7.72 -8.18
N ASP A 45 2.03 -8.65 -8.94
CA ASP A 45 2.66 -9.35 -10.06
C ASP A 45 2.41 -8.68 -11.42
N SER A 46 1.62 -7.59 -11.44
CA SER A 46 1.20 -6.92 -12.66
C SER A 46 2.37 -6.49 -13.53
N THR A 47 2.27 -6.76 -14.84
CA THR A 47 3.26 -6.31 -15.83
C THR A 47 3.35 -4.79 -15.96
N LYS A 48 2.35 -4.05 -15.45
CA LYS A 48 2.36 -2.59 -15.35
C LYS A 48 3.36 -2.07 -14.32
N LEU A 49 3.71 -2.89 -13.31
CA LEU A 49 4.69 -2.56 -12.28
C LEU A 49 6.12 -2.91 -12.71
N GLY A 50 6.29 -3.85 -13.65
CA GLY A 50 7.59 -4.30 -14.11
C GLY A 50 7.52 -5.71 -14.69
N ARG A 51 8.42 -6.00 -15.64
CA ARG A 51 8.44 -7.30 -16.34
C ARG A 51 9.13 -8.38 -15.49
N THR A 52 10.04 -7.99 -14.61
CA THR A 52 10.77 -8.90 -13.70
C THR A 52 10.42 -8.64 -12.24
N VAL A 53 10.65 -9.64 -11.37
CA VAL A 53 10.50 -9.51 -9.91
C VAL A 53 11.34 -8.35 -9.38
N LYS A 54 12.55 -8.20 -9.91
CA LYS A 54 13.46 -7.12 -9.54
C LYS A 54 12.90 -5.74 -9.89
N ASP A 55 12.37 -5.56 -11.10
CA ASP A 55 11.78 -4.28 -11.52
C ASP A 55 10.61 -3.88 -10.61
N ARG A 56 9.72 -4.85 -10.32
CA ARG A 56 8.58 -4.64 -9.43
C ARG A 56 9.03 -4.30 -8.01
N SER A 57 10.05 -4.99 -7.52
CA SER A 57 10.63 -4.74 -6.19
C SER A 57 11.25 -3.36 -6.09
N VAL A 58 11.86 -2.84 -7.16
CA VAL A 58 12.38 -1.46 -7.21
C VAL A 58 11.26 -0.42 -7.19
N VAL A 59 10.15 -0.67 -7.88
CA VAL A 59 8.99 0.24 -7.85
C VAL A 59 8.35 0.26 -6.45
N MET A 60 8.12 -0.93 -5.88
CA MET A 60 7.50 -1.04 -4.56
C MET A 60 8.39 -0.51 -3.44
N SER A 61 9.70 -0.70 -3.54
CA SER A 61 10.64 -0.15 -2.55
C SER A 61 10.60 1.37 -2.53
N ARG A 62 10.52 2.02 -3.70
CA ARG A 62 10.33 3.48 -3.79
C ARG A 62 9.05 3.93 -3.13
N ILE A 63 7.92 3.25 -3.39
CA ILE A 63 6.63 3.58 -2.75
C ILE A 63 6.75 3.48 -1.23
N ILE A 64 7.29 2.38 -0.71
CA ILE A 64 7.48 2.16 0.73
C ILE A 64 8.36 3.25 1.34
N THR A 65 9.47 3.60 0.68
CA THR A 65 10.37 4.67 1.15
C THR A 65 9.67 6.03 1.11
N THR A 66 8.93 6.35 0.05
CA THR A 66 8.16 7.61 -0.03
C THR A 66 7.11 7.68 1.07
N LEU A 67 6.38 6.59 1.35
CA LEU A 67 5.41 6.54 2.44
C LEU A 67 6.08 6.71 3.81
N ALA A 68 7.27 6.14 4.01
CA ALA A 68 8.03 6.27 5.24
C ALA A 68 8.59 7.69 5.46
N ASP A 69 8.80 8.45 4.39
CA ASP A 69 9.27 9.85 4.44
C ASP A 69 8.14 10.83 4.79
N ILE A 70 6.87 10.42 4.71
CA ILE A 70 5.72 11.25 5.08
C ILE A 70 5.79 11.55 6.58
N THR A 71 6.31 12.73 6.89
CA THR A 71 6.36 13.27 8.25
C THR A 71 5.05 13.97 8.55
N ILE A 72 4.24 13.37 9.43
CA ILE A 72 2.99 13.97 9.89
C ILE A 72 3.32 14.70 11.20
N ASN A 73 3.19 16.03 11.21
CA ASN A 73 3.45 16.84 12.39
C ASN A 73 2.39 16.53 13.47
N GLU A 74 2.86 16.25 14.69
CA GLU A 74 2.14 15.46 15.70
C GLU A 74 1.29 16.26 16.71
N ASP A 75 0.75 17.42 16.32
CA ASP A 75 -0.15 18.16 17.21
C ASP A 75 -1.60 17.76 16.94
N ASP A 76 -2.12 16.78 17.72
CA ASP A 76 -3.52 16.30 17.91
C ASP A 76 -4.39 16.02 16.64
N THR A 77 -3.85 16.21 15.44
CA THR A 77 -4.59 16.26 14.17
C THR A 77 -4.20 15.10 13.23
N LYS A 78 -3.43 14.12 13.72
CA LYS A 78 -2.81 13.05 12.90
C LYS A 78 -3.85 12.19 12.17
N ILE A 79 -4.97 11.87 12.83
CA ILE A 79 -6.08 11.12 12.23
C ILE A 79 -6.78 11.96 11.17
N ASP A 80 -7.04 13.23 11.44
CA ASP A 80 -7.72 14.14 10.53
C ASP A 80 -6.87 14.42 9.27
N ILE A 81 -5.57 14.65 9.41
CA ILE A 81 -4.66 14.89 8.27
C ILE A 81 -4.57 13.65 7.38
N LEU A 82 -4.48 12.46 7.97
CA LEU A 82 -4.48 11.21 7.21
C LEU A 82 -5.84 10.93 6.55
N GLY A 83 -6.94 11.22 7.24
CA GLY A 83 -8.29 11.13 6.67
C GLY A 83 -8.47 12.06 5.48
N ASN A 84 -8.11 13.34 5.62
CA ASN A 84 -8.16 14.34 4.55
C ASN A 84 -7.26 13.97 3.36
N ALA A 85 -6.07 13.42 3.62
CA ALA A 85 -5.18 12.92 2.56
C ALA A 85 -5.80 11.74 1.81
N TYR A 86 -6.43 10.81 2.52
CA TYR A 86 -7.11 9.66 1.92
C TYR A 86 -8.33 10.09 1.08
N GLU A 87 -9.17 10.99 1.61
CA GLU A 87 -10.31 11.55 0.88
C GLU A 87 -9.87 12.29 -0.39
N TYR A 88 -8.79 13.06 -0.30
CA TYR A 88 -8.20 13.71 -1.47
C TYR A 88 -7.75 12.71 -2.53
N LEU A 89 -7.09 11.61 -2.12
CA LEU A 89 -6.66 10.56 -3.05
C LEU A 89 -7.85 9.91 -3.77
N ILE A 90 -8.90 9.54 -3.04
CA ILE A 90 -10.13 8.99 -3.65
C ILE A 90 -10.75 9.99 -4.62
N GLY A 91 -10.92 11.25 -4.20
CA GLY A 91 -11.51 12.30 -5.04
C GLY A 91 -10.71 12.54 -6.32
N SER A 92 -9.37 12.53 -6.22
CA SER A 92 -8.48 12.67 -7.37
C SER A 92 -8.60 11.49 -8.35
N MET A 93 -8.73 10.26 -7.85
CA MET A 93 -8.90 9.06 -8.66
C MET A 93 -10.26 9.05 -9.36
N MET A 94 -11.33 9.42 -8.65
CA MET A 94 -12.68 9.50 -9.22
C MET A 94 -12.77 10.56 -10.31
N CYS A 95 -12.25 11.77 -10.06
CA CYS A 95 -12.19 12.84 -11.05
C CYS A 95 -11.36 12.44 -12.29
N PHE A 96 -10.25 11.73 -12.08
CA PHE A 96 -9.43 11.20 -13.18
C PHE A 96 -10.19 10.17 -14.03
N GLN A 97 -10.98 9.28 -13.42
CA GLN A 97 -11.81 8.31 -14.14
C GLN A 97 -12.95 8.97 -14.91
N MET A 98 -13.58 10.01 -14.36
CA MET A 98 -14.65 10.77 -15.04
C MET A 98 -14.15 11.55 -16.27
N LYS A 99 -12.88 11.95 -16.29
CA LYS A 99 -12.27 12.70 -17.42
C LYS A 99 -11.87 11.81 -18.61
N LYS A 100 -12.02 10.49 -18.47
CA LYS A 100 -11.74 9.48 -19.50
C LYS A 100 -12.99 8.98 -20.24
N ILE A 101 -14.17 9.52 -19.92
CA ILE A 101 -15.45 9.27 -20.59
C ILE A 101 -15.81 10.49 -21.42
#